data_AF-A0A1A9DKR2-F1
#
_entry.id   AF-A0A1A9DKR2-F1
#
_cell.length_a   1.000
_cell.length_b   1.000
_cell.length_c   1.000
_cell.angle_alpha   90.00
_cell.angle_beta   90.00
_cell.angle_gamma   90.00
#
_symmetry.space_group_name_H-M   'P 1'
#
loop_
_entity.id
_entity.type
_entity.pdbx_description
1 polymer ?
#
loop_
_entity_poly.entity_id
_entity_poly.type
_entity_poly.pdbx_seq_one_letter_code
_entity_poly.pdbx_strand_id
1 'polypeptide(L)'
;MSSQRARAALSHPAFCGISRAHLGGLIEELAGPWLARCESALRERRGAERQRDAGAGPKHDLVFTGRVLVTLVHLRTGLPHAALAELHHTARSTVSRAIGEIRPLLAARGFAVPDRPGVRLRTLADVFAYAEAEGIRLRIDGAETQVRRPKAGQPGRRAFVSGKQKQNTIKTTTVSDGQGRPLWSGADRPGRMHDQTAVRTEGIAEQFRLYPEVKAEVDEGYRGLANAFPDQVHAQPKKPKDDAPLGEHYAWQEMRRRQSSARICVEHTNAELRQWRPLQRYTTRREDYAETHCAIASLVSDRSAHRPTRRELSTALVLVRRDAF
;
A
#
# COMPACT_ATOMS: atom_id res chain seq x y z
N MET A 1 0.25 -30.51 17.24
CA MET A 1 1.18 -29.42 17.63
C MET A 1 0.57 -28.63 18.77
N SER A 2 1.30 -28.32 19.85
CA SER A 2 0.78 -27.38 20.85
C SER A 2 0.60 -25.99 20.23
N SER A 3 -0.39 -25.22 20.70
CA SER A 3 -0.66 -23.84 20.23
C SER A 3 0.60 -22.96 20.26
N GLN A 4 1.49 -23.18 21.24
CA GLN A 4 2.77 -22.50 21.36
C GLN A 4 3.75 -22.83 20.21
N ARG A 5 3.86 -24.12 19.80
CA ARG A 5 4.71 -24.51 18.65
C ARG A 5 4.17 -23.94 17.35
N ALA A 6 2.84 -23.92 17.17
CA ALA A 6 2.20 -23.31 16.00
C ALA A 6 2.52 -21.80 15.92
N ARG A 7 2.35 -21.08 17.02
CA ARG A 7 2.69 -19.66 17.11
C ARG A 7 4.16 -19.39 16.81
N ALA A 8 5.07 -20.20 17.36
CA ALA A 8 6.51 -20.05 17.12
C ALA A 8 6.87 -20.24 15.64
N ALA A 9 6.30 -21.26 14.98
CA ALA A 9 6.50 -21.50 13.55
C ALA A 9 5.90 -20.37 12.69
N LEU A 10 4.65 -19.99 12.95
CA LEU A 10 3.93 -18.97 12.19
C LEU A 10 4.52 -17.56 12.34
N SER A 11 5.25 -17.29 13.43
CA SER A 11 6.00 -16.04 13.61
C SER A 11 7.21 -15.90 12.66
N HIS A 12 7.57 -16.96 11.93
CA HIS A 12 8.64 -16.90 10.95
C HIS A 12 8.25 -16.00 9.76
N PRO A 13 9.16 -15.16 9.23
CA PRO A 13 8.85 -14.21 8.15
C PRO A 13 8.26 -14.83 6.89
N ALA A 14 8.59 -16.10 6.61
CA ALA A 14 8.00 -16.86 5.50
C ALA A 14 6.45 -16.99 5.60
N PHE A 15 5.91 -17.03 6.82
CA PHE A 15 4.47 -17.18 7.07
C PHE A 15 3.76 -15.86 7.33
N CYS A 16 4.33 -14.98 8.16
CA CYS A 16 3.69 -13.70 8.52
C CYS A 16 4.05 -12.54 7.59
N GLY A 17 5.06 -12.70 6.73
CA GLY A 17 5.47 -11.71 5.72
C GLY A 17 6.37 -10.58 6.24
N ILE A 18 6.66 -10.53 7.55
CA ILE A 18 7.45 -9.48 8.20
C ILE A 18 8.53 -10.07 9.11
N SER A 19 9.57 -9.29 9.44
CA SER A 19 10.63 -9.74 10.36
C SER A 19 10.09 -9.93 11.78
N ARG A 20 10.79 -10.72 12.61
CA ARG A 20 10.39 -10.90 14.03
C ARG A 20 10.43 -9.59 14.82
N ALA A 21 11.42 -8.74 14.54
CA ALA A 21 11.52 -7.42 15.17
C ALA A 21 10.35 -6.51 14.75
N HIS A 22 9.99 -6.50 13.46
CA HIS A 22 8.84 -5.74 12.97
C HIS A 22 7.53 -6.28 13.55
N LEU A 23 7.37 -7.60 13.68
CA LEU A 23 6.22 -8.20 14.35
C LEU A 23 6.10 -7.75 15.82
N GLY A 24 7.21 -7.68 16.55
CA GLY A 24 7.25 -7.18 17.93
C GLY A 24 6.78 -5.73 18.02
N GLY A 25 7.39 -4.84 17.25
CA GLY A 25 7.01 -3.42 17.23
C GLY A 25 5.57 -3.19 16.76
N LEU A 26 5.08 -3.98 15.80
CA LEU A 26 3.69 -3.90 15.34
C LEU A 26 2.70 -4.32 16.44
N ILE A 27 3.04 -5.35 17.22
CA ILE A 27 2.21 -5.77 18.36
C ILE A 27 2.14 -4.65 19.39
N GLU A 28 3.27 -4.03 19.74
CA GLU A 28 3.30 -2.92 20.70
C GLU A 28 2.49 -1.72 20.20
N GLU A 29 2.69 -1.32 18.93
CA GLU A 29 1.98 -0.21 18.28
C GLU A 29 0.45 -0.41 18.30
N LEU A 30 -0.02 -1.63 18.01
CA LEU A 30 -1.45 -1.91 17.86
C LEU A 30 -2.18 -2.22 19.18
N ALA A 31 -1.46 -2.43 20.29
CA ALA A 31 -2.07 -2.83 21.55
C ALA A 31 -3.06 -1.79 22.10
N GLY A 32 -2.64 -0.52 22.14
CA GLY A 32 -3.48 0.60 22.60
C GLY A 32 -4.73 0.80 21.73
N PRO A 33 -4.60 0.98 20.40
CA PRO A 33 -5.74 1.09 19.49
C PRO A 33 -6.71 -0.09 19.56
N TRP A 34 -6.20 -1.32 19.72
CA TRP A 34 -7.04 -2.50 19.87
C TRP A 34 -7.84 -2.47 21.18
N LEU A 35 -7.19 -2.16 22.31
CA LEU A 35 -7.87 -2.03 23.61
C LEU A 35 -8.95 -0.95 23.58
N ALA A 36 -8.65 0.22 23.02
CA ALA A 36 -9.61 1.31 22.87
C ALA A 36 -10.82 0.89 22.02
N ARG A 37 -10.60 0.17 20.92
CA ARG A 37 -11.68 -0.35 20.07
C ARG A 37 -12.52 -1.41 20.78
N CYS A 38 -11.89 -2.32 21.53
CA CYS A 38 -12.60 -3.30 22.34
C CYS A 38 -13.50 -2.62 23.38
N GLU A 39 -12.99 -1.60 24.08
CA GLU A 39 -13.77 -0.88 25.09
C GLU A 39 -14.93 -0.09 24.44
N SER A 40 -14.71 0.57 23.31
CA SER A 40 -15.78 1.26 22.55
C SER A 40 -16.91 0.29 22.17
N ALA A 41 -16.57 -0.88 21.63
CA ALA A 41 -17.56 -1.88 21.25
C ALA A 41 -18.31 -2.46 22.47
N LEU A 42 -17.65 -2.59 23.63
CA LEU A 42 -18.30 -3.00 24.87
C LEU A 42 -19.21 -1.90 25.41
N ARG A 43 -18.78 -0.64 25.37
CA ARG A 43 -19.58 0.53 25.77
C ARG A 43 -20.84 0.65 24.93
N GLU A 44 -20.74 0.54 23.61
CA GLU A 44 -21.89 0.55 22.70
C GLU A 44 -22.90 -0.55 23.04
N ARG A 45 -22.42 -1.77 23.31
CA ARG A 45 -23.31 -2.90 23.69
C ARG A 45 -23.94 -2.72 25.06
N ARG A 46 -23.21 -2.13 26.01
CA ARG A 46 -23.71 -1.88 27.37
C ARG A 46 -24.63 -0.66 27.44
N GLY A 47 -24.48 0.30 26.52
CA GLY A 47 -25.17 1.60 26.55
C GLY A 47 -24.68 2.53 27.66
N ALA A 48 -23.62 2.17 28.39
CA ALA A 48 -23.14 2.90 29.56
C ALA A 48 -21.64 2.69 29.80
N GLU A 49 -21.06 3.57 30.62
CA GLU A 49 -19.69 3.44 31.10
C GLU A 49 -19.49 2.16 31.91
N ARG A 50 -18.23 1.76 31.96
CA ARG A 50 -17.81 0.52 32.61
C ARG A 50 -18.00 0.58 34.13
N GLN A 51 -18.62 -0.44 34.71
CA GLN A 51 -18.85 -0.55 36.17
C GLN A 51 -17.93 -1.55 36.91
N ARG A 52 -17.32 -2.51 36.22
CA ARG A 52 -16.42 -3.55 36.81
C ARG A 52 -14.99 -3.37 36.34
N ASP A 53 -13.99 -3.77 37.10
CA ASP A 53 -12.56 -3.68 36.75
C ASP A 53 -12.14 -4.44 35.48
N ALA A 54 -11.07 -3.96 34.83
CA ALA A 54 -10.35 -4.59 33.70
C ALA A 54 -10.17 -6.11 33.88
N GLY A 55 -10.68 -6.91 32.93
CA GLY A 55 -10.44 -8.36 32.90
C GLY A 55 -11.52 -9.25 33.53
N ALA A 56 -12.62 -8.71 34.07
CA ALA A 56 -13.72 -9.50 34.65
C ALA A 56 -14.62 -10.24 33.62
N GLY A 57 -14.20 -10.34 32.36
CA GLY A 57 -14.93 -11.01 31.27
C GLY A 57 -14.35 -12.39 30.92
N PRO A 58 -15.03 -13.17 30.06
CA PRO A 58 -14.51 -14.45 29.59
C PRO A 58 -13.10 -14.32 29.00
N LYS A 59 -12.21 -15.24 29.36
CA LYS A 59 -10.85 -15.28 28.80
C LYS A 59 -10.94 -15.52 27.30
N HIS A 60 -10.19 -14.74 26.53
CA HIS A 60 -10.15 -14.92 25.07
C HIS A 60 -9.32 -16.17 24.72
N ASP A 61 -9.90 -17.11 23.97
CA ASP A 61 -9.19 -18.28 23.40
C ASP A 61 -7.97 -17.89 22.57
N LEU A 62 -8.03 -16.70 21.95
CA LEU A 62 -6.93 -16.10 21.21
C LEU A 62 -6.61 -14.71 21.78
N VAL A 63 -5.48 -14.63 22.48
CA VAL A 63 -4.91 -13.37 22.99
C VAL A 63 -4.49 -12.44 21.85
N PHE A 64 -4.37 -11.14 22.15
CA PHE A 64 -4.11 -10.09 21.16
C PHE A 64 -2.95 -10.39 20.21
N THR A 65 -1.80 -10.82 20.73
CA THR A 65 -0.64 -11.20 19.90
C THR A 65 -0.96 -12.32 18.91
N GLY A 66 -1.80 -13.28 19.33
CA GLY A 66 -2.28 -14.35 18.46
C GLY A 66 -3.20 -13.83 17.36
N ARG A 67 -4.06 -12.84 17.68
CA ARG A 67 -4.94 -12.18 16.71
C ARG A 67 -4.16 -11.44 15.62
N VAL A 68 -3.10 -10.72 16.01
CA VAL A 68 -2.19 -10.08 15.05
C VAL A 68 -1.56 -11.13 14.14
N LEU A 69 -1.00 -12.19 14.74
CA LEU A 69 -0.30 -13.23 13.98
C LEU A 69 -1.20 -13.95 12.97
N VAL A 70 -2.39 -14.42 13.38
CA VAL A 70 -3.31 -15.10 12.45
C VAL A 70 -3.74 -14.20 11.31
N THR A 71 -3.89 -12.89 11.57
CA THR A 71 -4.24 -11.90 10.56
C THR A 71 -3.13 -11.74 9.53
N LEU A 72 -1.89 -11.58 9.98
CA LEU A 72 -0.74 -11.46 9.09
C LEU A 72 -0.54 -12.73 8.25
N VAL A 73 -0.63 -13.91 8.87
CA VAL A 73 -0.51 -15.19 8.16
C VAL A 73 -1.61 -15.34 7.12
N HIS A 74 -2.85 -14.98 7.47
CA HIS A 74 -3.97 -15.00 6.51
C HIS A 74 -3.71 -14.07 5.32
N LEU A 75 -3.31 -12.82 5.57
CA LEU A 75 -3.02 -11.86 4.50
C LEU A 75 -1.83 -12.29 3.64
N ARG A 76 -0.79 -12.87 4.25
CA ARG A 76 0.41 -13.30 3.54
C ARG A 76 0.14 -14.52 2.65
N THR A 77 -0.48 -15.56 3.22
CA THR A 77 -0.56 -16.89 2.59
C THR A 77 -1.91 -17.19 1.96
N GLY A 78 -2.98 -16.53 2.43
CA GLY A 78 -4.36 -16.89 2.09
C GLY A 78 -4.88 -18.16 2.75
N LEU A 79 -4.21 -18.65 3.82
CA LEU A 79 -4.70 -19.80 4.57
C LEU A 79 -6.17 -19.57 5.00
N PRO A 80 -7.06 -20.57 4.81
CA PRO A 80 -8.46 -20.42 5.16
C PRO A 80 -8.61 -20.29 6.68
N HIS A 81 -9.64 -19.56 7.13
CA HIS A 81 -9.86 -19.32 8.56
C HIS A 81 -10.00 -20.64 9.36
N ALA A 82 -10.52 -21.70 8.73
CA ALA A 82 -10.61 -23.03 9.34
C ALA A 82 -9.23 -23.63 9.59
N ALA A 83 -8.29 -23.58 8.64
CA ALA A 83 -6.94 -24.09 8.84
C ALA A 83 -6.19 -23.34 9.95
N LEU A 84 -6.35 -22.01 10.02
CA LEU A 84 -5.79 -21.22 11.12
C LEU A 84 -6.43 -21.58 12.46
N ALA A 85 -7.73 -21.91 12.47
CA ALA A 85 -8.44 -22.33 13.68
C ALA A 85 -7.92 -23.68 14.20
N GLU A 86 -7.69 -24.65 13.30
CA GLU A 86 -7.06 -25.94 13.63
C GLU A 86 -5.64 -25.75 14.19
N LEU A 87 -4.82 -24.91 13.55
CA LEU A 87 -3.45 -24.64 14.01
C LEU A 87 -3.39 -24.01 15.40
N HIS A 88 -4.40 -23.21 15.75
CA HIS A 88 -4.47 -22.49 17.02
C HIS A 88 -5.36 -23.15 18.07
N HIS A 89 -6.00 -24.28 17.76
CA HIS A 89 -6.97 -24.99 18.63
C HIS A 89 -8.09 -24.08 19.13
N THR A 90 -8.70 -23.32 18.21
CA THR A 90 -9.78 -22.36 18.50
C THR A 90 -10.92 -22.53 17.51
N ALA A 91 -12.08 -21.90 17.75
CA ALA A 91 -13.15 -21.85 16.76
C ALA A 91 -12.80 -20.99 15.53
N ARG A 92 -13.28 -21.39 14.34
CA ARG A 92 -13.19 -20.60 13.08
C ARG A 92 -13.75 -19.18 13.24
N SER A 93 -14.80 -19.03 14.03
CA SER A 93 -15.43 -17.73 14.31
C SER A 93 -14.47 -16.80 15.07
N THR A 94 -13.64 -17.34 15.98
CA THR A 94 -12.59 -16.59 16.70
C THR A 94 -11.55 -16.04 15.73
N VAL A 95 -11.07 -16.85 14.77
CA VAL A 95 -10.14 -16.38 13.74
C VAL A 95 -10.77 -15.32 12.84
N SER A 96 -12.00 -15.55 12.39
CA SER A 96 -12.73 -14.59 11.54
C SER A 96 -12.90 -13.23 12.24
N ARG A 97 -13.23 -13.26 13.53
CA ARG A 97 -13.34 -12.07 14.38
C ARG A 97 -11.99 -11.38 14.56
N ALA A 98 -10.93 -12.15 14.84
CA ALA A 98 -9.58 -11.60 14.98
C ALA A 98 -9.13 -10.84 13.71
N ILE A 99 -9.34 -11.43 12.53
CA ILE A 99 -9.02 -10.78 11.25
C ILE A 99 -9.82 -9.50 11.07
N GLY A 100 -11.12 -9.52 11.34
CA GLY A 100 -11.98 -8.34 11.23
C GLY A 100 -11.68 -7.24 12.26
N GLU A 101 -11.07 -7.57 13.40
CA GLU A 101 -10.63 -6.60 14.41
C GLU A 101 -9.28 -5.97 14.06
N ILE A 102 -8.32 -6.77 13.58
CA ILE A 102 -6.94 -6.32 13.35
C ILE A 102 -6.77 -5.62 12.00
N ARG A 103 -7.48 -6.07 10.95
CA ARG A 103 -7.34 -5.50 9.60
C ARG A 103 -7.63 -3.99 9.53
N PRO A 104 -8.70 -3.46 10.15
CA PRO A 104 -8.93 -2.01 10.18
C PRO A 104 -7.80 -1.26 10.90
N LEU A 105 -7.25 -1.84 11.98
CA LEU A 105 -6.14 -1.22 12.72
C LEU A 105 -4.90 -1.13 11.84
N LEU A 106 -4.58 -2.17 11.06
CA LEU A 106 -3.49 -2.14 10.08
C LEU A 106 -3.73 -1.08 8.99
N ALA A 107 -4.95 -1.00 8.47
CA ALA A 107 -5.32 -0.06 7.42
C ALA A 107 -5.19 1.40 7.87
N ALA A 108 -5.51 1.70 9.12
CA ALA A 108 -5.50 3.06 9.67
C ALA A 108 -4.10 3.61 9.99
N ARG A 109 -3.05 2.77 9.95
CA ARG A 109 -1.68 3.17 10.32
C ARG A 109 -1.16 4.27 9.40
N GLY A 110 -1.44 4.17 8.11
CA GLY A 110 -0.76 4.96 7.08
C GLY A 110 0.63 4.41 6.74
N PHE A 111 1.38 5.21 6.00
CA PHE A 111 2.63 4.83 5.34
C PHE A 111 3.82 5.40 6.10
N ALA A 112 4.82 4.57 6.36
CA ALA A 112 6.01 5.00 7.09
C ALA A 112 6.87 5.93 6.22
N VAL A 113 7.35 7.01 6.83
CA VAL A 113 8.29 7.92 6.17
C VAL A 113 9.71 7.34 6.26
N PRO A 114 10.42 7.18 5.13
CA PRO A 114 11.82 6.75 5.15
C PRO A 114 12.69 7.70 5.98
N ASP A 115 13.65 7.14 6.73
CA ASP A 115 14.57 7.89 7.62
C ASP A 115 13.91 8.75 8.73
N ARG A 116 12.58 8.68 8.91
CA ARG A 116 11.86 9.38 9.98
C ARG A 116 11.00 8.43 10.81
N PRO A 117 11.61 7.70 11.77
CA PRO A 117 10.89 6.77 12.63
C PRO A 117 9.70 7.42 13.33
N GLY A 118 8.54 6.75 13.32
CA GLY A 118 7.32 7.23 13.96
C GLY A 118 6.46 8.20 13.13
N VAL A 119 7.00 8.80 12.06
CA VAL A 119 6.22 9.67 11.16
C VAL A 119 5.47 8.80 10.15
N ARG A 120 4.16 9.06 10.01
CA ARG A 120 3.30 8.33 9.08
C ARG A 120 2.42 9.27 8.25
N LEU A 121 2.40 9.03 6.95
CA LEU A 121 1.54 9.71 5.97
C LEU A 121 0.22 8.95 5.87
N ARG A 122 -0.91 9.62 6.10
CA ARG A 122 -2.25 9.00 6.13
C ARG A 122 -3.13 9.49 5.00
N THR A 123 -2.91 10.72 4.57
CA THR A 123 -3.69 11.36 3.50
C THR A 123 -2.81 11.62 2.29
N LEU A 124 -3.45 11.83 1.13
CA LEU A 124 -2.74 12.27 -0.07
C LEU A 124 -2.10 13.65 0.15
N ALA A 125 -2.76 14.54 0.90
CA ALA A 125 -2.20 15.85 1.24
C ALA A 125 -0.92 15.72 2.08
N ASP A 126 -0.86 14.78 3.03
CA ASP A 126 0.36 14.51 3.80
C ASP A 126 1.54 14.14 2.89
N VAL A 127 1.27 13.35 1.84
CA VAL A 127 2.31 12.94 0.87
C VAL A 127 2.85 14.13 0.10
N PHE A 128 1.99 15.02 -0.36
CA PHE A 128 2.42 16.20 -1.11
C PHE A 128 3.14 17.22 -0.23
N ALA A 129 2.64 17.45 0.99
CA ALA A 129 3.32 18.29 1.97
C ALA A 129 4.71 17.74 2.32
N TYR A 130 4.83 16.42 2.52
CA TYR A 130 6.10 15.76 2.72
C TYR A 130 7.02 15.87 1.49
N ALA A 131 6.49 15.68 0.29
CA ALA A 131 7.25 15.77 -0.94
C ALA A 131 7.81 17.17 -1.19
N GLU A 132 7.03 18.21 -0.91
CA GLU A 132 7.46 19.61 -0.97
C GLU A 132 8.56 19.88 0.05
N ALA A 133 8.31 19.55 1.33
CA ALA A 133 9.24 19.81 2.42
C ALA A 133 10.61 19.13 2.25
N GLU A 134 10.64 17.92 1.67
CA GLU A 134 11.87 17.16 1.47
C GLU A 134 12.43 17.24 0.04
N GLY A 135 11.78 17.98 -0.87
CA GLY A 135 12.18 18.05 -2.28
C GLY A 135 12.13 16.70 -3.01
N ILE A 136 11.20 15.82 -2.64
CA ILE A 136 11.10 14.47 -3.18
C ILE A 136 10.28 14.47 -4.46
N ARG A 137 10.87 13.91 -5.53
CA ARG A 137 10.14 13.59 -6.75
C ARG A 137 9.24 12.37 -6.53
N LEU A 138 7.94 12.55 -6.71
CA LEU A 138 6.94 11.50 -6.58
C LEU A 138 6.88 10.61 -7.82
N ARG A 139 6.48 9.36 -7.65
CA ARG A 139 6.14 8.43 -8.72
C ARG A 139 4.75 7.90 -8.52
N ILE A 140 3.91 8.07 -9.53
CA ILE A 140 2.50 7.69 -9.50
C ILE A 140 2.28 6.56 -10.51
N ASP A 141 1.78 5.44 -10.01
CA ASP A 141 1.57 4.23 -10.79
C ASP A 141 0.18 3.62 -10.52
N GLY A 142 -0.36 2.91 -11.51
CA GLY A 142 -1.64 2.22 -11.40
C GLY A 142 -1.45 0.71 -11.27
N ALA A 143 -1.96 0.12 -10.19
CA ALA A 143 -2.00 -1.33 -10.03
C ALA A 143 -3.42 -1.86 -10.27
N GLU A 144 -3.53 -3.08 -10.82
CA GLU A 144 -4.82 -3.79 -10.94
C GLU A 144 -4.78 -5.12 -10.18
N THR A 145 -5.78 -5.35 -9.34
CA THR A 145 -6.00 -6.61 -8.62
C THR A 145 -7.23 -7.30 -9.19
N GLN A 146 -7.11 -8.59 -9.51
CA GLN A 146 -8.25 -9.39 -9.95
C GLN A 146 -9.26 -9.57 -8.81
N VAL A 147 -10.54 -9.33 -9.09
CA VAL A 147 -11.64 -9.49 -8.12
C VAL A 147 -12.70 -10.45 -8.62
N ARG A 148 -13.58 -10.91 -7.72
CA ARG A 148 -14.73 -11.74 -8.10
C ARG A 148 -15.63 -11.04 -9.12
N ARG A 149 -16.01 -11.78 -10.15
CA ARG A 149 -17.05 -11.35 -11.11
C ARG A 149 -18.40 -11.24 -10.38
N PRO A 150 -19.14 -10.13 -10.53
CA PRO A 150 -20.51 -10.02 -10.03
C PRO A 150 -21.42 -11.10 -10.63
N LYS A 151 -22.42 -11.54 -9.86
CA LYS A 151 -23.45 -12.49 -10.34
C LYS A 151 -24.11 -11.92 -11.61
N ALA A 152 -24.56 -12.81 -12.51
CA ALA A 152 -25.31 -12.39 -13.69
C ALA A 152 -26.57 -11.60 -13.27
N GLY A 153 -26.95 -10.60 -14.07
CA GLY A 153 -28.12 -9.75 -13.81
C GLY A 153 -27.92 -8.61 -12.80
N GLN A 154 -26.79 -8.53 -12.08
CA GLN A 154 -26.55 -7.40 -11.18
C GLN A 154 -26.17 -6.11 -11.93
N PRO A 155 -26.76 -4.96 -11.58
CA PRO A 155 -26.30 -3.65 -12.05
C PRO A 155 -24.80 -3.45 -11.78
N GLY A 156 -24.11 -2.75 -12.67
CA GLY A 156 -22.67 -2.50 -12.52
C GLY A 156 -21.75 -3.69 -12.81
N ARG A 157 -22.28 -4.83 -13.31
CA ARG A 157 -21.46 -6.03 -13.64
C ARG A 157 -20.28 -5.74 -14.56
N ARG A 158 -20.46 -4.84 -15.53
CA ARG A 158 -19.44 -4.44 -16.50
C ARG A 158 -18.49 -3.35 -15.97
N ALA A 159 -18.80 -2.70 -14.85
CA ALA A 159 -17.98 -1.61 -14.29
C ALA A 159 -16.60 -2.10 -13.86
N PHE A 160 -16.47 -3.38 -13.50
CA PHE A 160 -15.21 -3.95 -13.06
C PHE A 160 -14.40 -4.60 -14.18
N VAL A 161 -14.93 -4.68 -15.41
CA VAL A 161 -14.21 -5.34 -16.51
C VAL A 161 -13.15 -4.38 -17.05
N SER A 162 -11.89 -4.65 -16.73
CA SER A 162 -10.74 -3.92 -17.27
C SER A 162 -10.54 -4.28 -18.74
N GLY A 163 -10.44 -3.25 -19.58
CA GLY A 163 -10.12 -3.43 -21.00
C GLY A 163 -8.70 -3.94 -21.21
N LYS A 164 -7.76 -3.52 -20.36
CA LYS A 164 -6.34 -3.91 -20.41
C LYS A 164 -6.15 -5.37 -19.99
N GLN A 165 -6.73 -5.76 -18.86
CA GLN A 165 -6.57 -7.11 -18.31
C GLN A 165 -7.59 -8.12 -18.87
N LYS A 166 -8.64 -7.64 -19.56
CA LYS A 166 -9.80 -8.43 -20.02
C LYS A 166 -10.45 -9.26 -18.90
N GLN A 167 -10.40 -8.75 -17.66
CA GLN A 167 -10.85 -9.44 -16.45
C GLN A 167 -11.56 -8.47 -15.50
N ASN A 168 -12.26 -9.01 -14.50
CA ASN A 168 -12.83 -8.22 -13.42
C ASN A 168 -11.71 -7.79 -12.47
N THR A 169 -11.44 -6.49 -12.40
CA THR A 169 -10.39 -5.92 -11.55
C THR A 169 -10.90 -4.75 -10.72
N ILE A 170 -10.19 -4.48 -9.63
CA ILE A 170 -10.17 -3.17 -8.99
C ILE A 170 -8.79 -2.58 -9.28
N LYS A 171 -8.76 -1.32 -9.68
CA LYS A 171 -7.51 -0.58 -9.82
C LYS A 171 -7.22 0.19 -8.55
N THR A 172 -5.96 0.49 -8.31
CA THR A 172 -5.54 1.35 -7.21
C THR A 172 -4.36 2.21 -7.66
N THR A 173 -4.28 3.43 -7.15
CA THR A 173 -3.16 4.33 -7.40
C THR A 173 -2.13 4.18 -6.29
N THR A 174 -0.86 4.04 -6.64
CA THR A 174 0.26 4.01 -5.71
C THR A 174 1.14 5.22 -5.94
N VAL A 175 1.49 5.93 -4.87
CA VAL A 175 2.46 7.02 -4.86
C VAL A 175 3.70 6.58 -4.10
N SER A 176 4.87 6.75 -4.69
CA SER A 176 6.17 6.35 -4.14
C SER A 176 7.23 7.42 -4.35
N ASP A 177 8.34 7.31 -3.65
CA ASP A 177 9.48 8.22 -3.81
C ASP A 177 10.43 7.83 -4.97
N GLY A 178 11.52 8.58 -5.09
CA GLY A 178 12.61 8.36 -6.06
C GLY A 178 13.31 7.00 -5.96
N GLN A 179 13.10 6.23 -4.89
CA GLN A 179 13.62 4.87 -4.71
C GLN A 179 12.51 3.81 -4.74
N GLY A 180 11.29 4.19 -5.12
CA GLY A 180 10.14 3.30 -5.23
C GLY A 180 9.56 2.88 -3.88
N ARG A 181 9.90 3.52 -2.76
CA ARG A 181 9.30 3.24 -1.45
C ARG A 181 7.89 3.84 -1.43
N PRO A 182 6.83 3.06 -1.14
CA PRO A 182 5.46 3.55 -1.18
C PRO A 182 5.19 4.51 -0.02
N LEU A 183 4.76 5.71 -0.40
CA LEU A 183 4.35 6.80 0.49
C LEU A 183 2.82 6.85 0.64
N TRP A 184 2.10 6.29 -0.33
CA TRP A 184 0.65 6.10 -0.28
C TRP A 184 0.22 5.07 -1.32
N SER A 185 -0.86 4.35 -1.04
CA SER A 185 -1.48 3.41 -1.98
C SER A 185 -2.96 3.30 -1.65
N GLY A 186 -3.81 3.72 -2.57
CA GLY A 186 -5.24 3.84 -2.33
C GLY A 186 -6.01 4.40 -3.51
N ALA A 187 -7.21 4.88 -3.22
CA ALA A 187 -8.21 5.27 -4.20
C ALA A 187 -8.55 4.12 -5.15
N ASP A 188 -9.25 3.14 -4.59
CA ASP A 188 -9.69 1.98 -5.33
C ASP A 188 -10.84 2.33 -6.27
N ARG A 189 -10.77 1.80 -7.49
CA ARG A 189 -11.75 2.08 -8.53
C ARG A 189 -12.10 0.85 -9.35
N PRO A 190 -13.31 0.78 -9.94
CA PRO A 190 -13.68 -0.33 -10.81
C PRO A 190 -12.76 -0.44 -12.03
N GLY A 191 -12.41 -1.67 -12.43
CA GLY A 191 -11.48 -1.96 -13.54
C GLY A 191 -11.79 -1.28 -14.88
N ARG A 192 -13.05 -0.94 -15.17
CA ARG A 192 -13.42 -0.23 -16.42
C ARG A 192 -13.04 1.25 -16.39
N MET A 193 -12.86 1.85 -15.21
CA MET A 193 -12.54 3.26 -15.07
C MET A 193 -11.15 3.54 -15.66
N HIS A 194 -11.06 4.56 -16.51
CA HIS A 194 -9.79 4.99 -17.09
C HIS A 194 -8.95 5.73 -16.03
N ASP A 195 -7.64 5.53 -16.06
CA ASP A 195 -6.74 6.06 -15.03
C ASP A 195 -6.67 7.60 -15.06
N GLN A 196 -6.88 8.22 -16.22
CA GLN A 196 -7.04 9.68 -16.32
C GLN A 196 -8.27 10.23 -15.56
N THR A 197 -9.39 9.50 -15.54
CA THR A 197 -10.58 9.91 -14.79
C THR A 197 -10.29 9.88 -13.29
N ALA A 198 -9.53 8.87 -12.86
CA ALA A 198 -9.11 8.67 -11.47
C ALA A 198 -8.37 9.90 -10.91
N VAL A 199 -7.43 10.46 -11.68
CA VAL A 199 -6.67 11.65 -11.28
C VAL A 199 -7.56 12.83 -10.89
N ARG A 200 -8.69 13.00 -11.57
CA ARG A 200 -9.63 14.10 -11.30
C ARG A 200 -10.54 13.79 -10.11
N THR A 201 -10.96 12.54 -9.95
CA THR A 201 -11.88 12.13 -8.89
C THR A 201 -11.21 11.83 -7.55
N GLU A 202 -9.91 11.53 -7.56
CA GLU A 202 -9.14 11.09 -6.39
C GLU A 202 -8.33 12.22 -5.73
N GLY A 203 -8.58 13.49 -6.10
CA GLY A 203 -7.93 14.66 -5.51
C GLY A 203 -6.47 14.89 -5.91
N ILE A 204 -5.86 14.00 -6.71
CA ILE A 204 -4.45 14.12 -7.13
C ILE A 204 -4.20 15.43 -7.89
N ALA A 205 -5.05 15.77 -8.85
CA ALA A 205 -4.92 17.03 -9.57
C ALA A 205 -5.10 18.26 -8.67
N GLU A 206 -5.88 18.17 -7.60
CA GLU A 206 -6.03 19.25 -6.63
C GLU A 206 -4.75 19.45 -5.82
N GLN A 207 -4.10 18.36 -5.40
CA GLN A 207 -2.83 18.47 -4.68
C GLN A 207 -1.72 19.12 -5.53
N PHE A 208 -1.61 18.81 -6.82
CA PHE A 208 -0.66 19.53 -7.71
C PHE A 208 -0.98 21.03 -7.89
N ARG A 209 -2.21 21.49 -7.62
CA ARG A 209 -2.51 22.93 -7.58
C ARG A 209 -2.07 23.57 -6.26
N LEU A 210 -2.22 22.83 -5.17
CA LEU A 210 -1.87 23.31 -3.83
C LEU A 210 -0.35 23.32 -3.57
N TYR A 211 0.40 22.42 -4.22
CA TYR A 211 1.83 22.22 -4.01
C TYR A 211 2.61 22.38 -5.34
N PRO A 212 2.80 23.62 -5.85
CA PRO A 212 3.35 23.87 -7.18
C PRO A 212 4.83 23.45 -7.36
N GLU A 213 5.56 23.29 -6.26
CA GLU A 213 6.96 22.88 -6.28
C GLU A 213 7.13 21.35 -6.42
N VAL A 214 6.09 20.58 -6.09
CA VAL A 214 6.14 19.11 -6.13
C VAL A 214 6.27 18.63 -7.57
N LYS A 215 7.25 17.76 -7.81
CA LYS A 215 7.46 17.11 -9.11
C LYS A 215 7.05 15.65 -9.06
N ALA A 216 6.49 15.15 -10.16
CA ALA A 216 6.12 13.75 -10.28
C ALA A 216 6.44 13.13 -11.63
N GLU A 217 6.67 11.82 -11.63
CA GLU A 217 6.74 10.95 -12.80
C GLU A 217 5.53 10.03 -12.84
N VAL A 218 4.92 9.89 -14.01
CA VAL A 218 3.72 9.09 -14.19
C VAL A 218 3.85 8.11 -15.36
N ASP A 219 3.05 7.04 -15.32
CA ASP A 219 2.92 6.14 -16.46
C ASP A 219 2.11 6.76 -17.63
N GLU A 220 2.02 6.01 -18.73
CA GLU A 220 1.27 6.42 -19.92
C GLU A 220 -0.23 6.63 -19.64
N GLY A 221 -0.83 5.83 -18.75
CA GLY A 221 -2.25 5.91 -18.40
C GLY A 221 -2.63 7.22 -17.71
N TYR A 222 -1.63 7.88 -17.10
CA TYR A 222 -1.75 9.19 -16.46
C TYR A 222 -1.24 10.34 -17.32
N ARG A 223 -0.99 10.17 -18.63
CA ARG A 223 -0.52 11.27 -19.50
C ARG A 223 -1.43 12.52 -19.45
N GLY A 224 -2.72 12.33 -19.24
CA GLY A 224 -3.65 13.44 -19.05
C GLY A 224 -3.31 14.36 -17.87
N LEU A 225 -2.67 13.84 -16.82
CA LEU A 225 -2.17 14.60 -15.70
C LEU A 225 -0.92 15.40 -16.09
N ALA A 226 0.01 14.77 -16.82
CA ALA A 226 1.20 15.45 -17.36
C ALA A 226 0.82 16.63 -18.28
N ASN A 227 -0.21 16.46 -19.12
CA ASN A 227 -0.69 17.54 -19.97
C ASN A 227 -1.32 18.70 -19.18
N ALA A 228 -1.94 18.41 -18.02
CA ALA A 228 -2.58 19.42 -17.19
C ALA A 228 -1.58 20.19 -16.30
N PHE A 229 -0.44 19.55 -15.96
CA PHE A 229 0.60 20.12 -15.10
C PHE A 229 1.98 19.88 -15.72
N PRO A 230 2.28 20.45 -16.91
CA PRO A 230 3.50 20.14 -17.66
C PRO A 230 4.79 20.49 -16.91
N ASP A 231 4.75 21.50 -16.04
CA ASP A 231 5.91 21.94 -15.25
C ASP A 231 6.14 21.08 -14.01
N GLN A 232 5.14 20.29 -13.58
CA GLN A 232 5.21 19.47 -12.36
C GLN A 232 5.27 17.98 -12.68
N VAL A 233 4.58 17.52 -13.71
CA VAL A 233 4.33 16.10 -13.97
C VAL A 233 4.88 15.68 -15.32
N HIS A 234 5.76 14.69 -15.33
CA HIS A 234 6.35 14.13 -16.54
C HIS A 234 5.84 12.71 -16.79
N ALA A 235 5.23 12.50 -17.97
CA ALA A 235 4.83 11.17 -18.44
C ALA A 235 5.93 10.50 -19.25
N GLN A 236 5.74 9.21 -19.57
CA GLN A 236 6.61 8.47 -20.49
C GLN A 236 6.70 9.15 -21.86
N PRO A 237 7.85 9.07 -22.56
CA PRO A 237 7.99 9.60 -23.90
C PRO A 237 7.12 8.80 -24.86
N LYS A 238 6.34 9.51 -25.69
CA LYS A 238 5.44 8.89 -26.66
C LYS A 238 6.26 8.14 -27.70
N LYS A 239 5.85 6.91 -28.02
CA LYS A 239 6.45 6.17 -29.13
C LYS A 239 6.29 7.01 -30.41
N PRO A 240 7.39 7.25 -31.16
CA PRO A 240 7.32 7.87 -32.48
C PRO A 240 6.39 7.08 -33.40
N LYS A 241 5.82 7.74 -34.41
CA LYS A 241 5.08 7.04 -35.47
C LYS A 241 6.04 6.16 -36.26
N ASP A 242 5.50 5.15 -36.95
CA ASP A 242 6.34 4.18 -37.68
C ASP A 242 7.07 4.80 -38.89
N ASP A 243 6.62 5.97 -39.38
CA ASP A 243 7.24 6.76 -40.44
C ASP A 243 8.26 7.81 -39.93
N ALA A 244 8.51 7.86 -38.62
CA ALA A 244 9.45 8.80 -38.05
C ALA A 244 10.91 8.44 -38.44
N PRO A 245 11.80 9.44 -38.55
CA PRO A 245 13.22 9.20 -38.79
C PRO A 245 13.83 8.21 -37.79
N LEU A 246 14.75 7.36 -38.27
CA LEU A 246 15.45 6.38 -37.43
C LEU A 246 16.12 7.02 -36.20
N GLY A 247 16.66 8.23 -36.34
CA GLY A 247 17.25 9.00 -35.23
C GLY A 247 16.26 9.29 -34.09
N GLU A 248 14.99 9.56 -34.41
CA GLU A 248 13.93 9.74 -33.41
C GLU A 248 13.59 8.44 -32.69
N HIS A 249 13.58 7.32 -33.43
CA HIS A 249 13.41 6.00 -32.82
C HIS A 249 14.55 5.66 -31.86
N TYR A 250 15.81 5.97 -32.21
CA TYR A 250 16.96 5.76 -31.33
C TYR A 250 16.89 6.66 -30.08
N ALA A 251 16.60 7.95 -30.25
CA ALA A 251 16.44 8.87 -29.13
C ALA A 251 15.31 8.43 -28.18
N TRP A 252 14.17 8.00 -28.74
CA TRP A 252 13.08 7.44 -27.96
C TRP A 252 13.47 6.16 -27.21
N GLN A 253 14.21 5.24 -27.85
CA GLN A 253 14.68 4.01 -27.21
C GLN A 253 15.60 4.31 -26.03
N GLU A 254 16.54 5.25 -26.17
CA GLU A 254 17.44 5.70 -25.09
C GLU A 254 16.67 6.34 -23.94
N MET A 255 15.75 7.27 -24.23
CA MET A 255 14.90 7.88 -23.20
C MET A 255 14.06 6.84 -22.47
N ARG A 256 13.44 5.91 -23.21
CA ARG A 256 12.66 4.81 -22.66
C ARG A 256 13.52 3.88 -21.80
N ARG A 257 14.77 3.60 -22.20
CA ARG A 257 15.70 2.76 -21.44
C ARG A 257 16.07 3.40 -20.11
N ARG A 258 16.41 4.69 -20.10
CA ARG A 258 16.71 5.46 -18.87
C ARG A 258 15.51 5.48 -17.94
N GLN A 259 14.32 5.79 -18.46
CA GLN A 259 13.10 5.80 -17.66
C GLN A 259 12.74 4.40 -17.13
N SER A 260 12.85 3.36 -17.95
CA SER A 260 12.62 1.98 -17.52
C SER A 260 13.56 1.59 -16.40
N SER A 261 14.85 1.93 -16.50
CA SER A 261 15.84 1.67 -15.45
C SER A 261 15.48 2.36 -14.14
N ALA A 262 15.08 3.64 -14.19
CA ALA A 262 14.64 4.38 -13.01
C ALA A 262 13.37 3.78 -12.37
N ARG A 263 12.47 3.18 -13.17
CA ARG A 263 11.21 2.58 -12.69
C ARG A 263 11.34 1.17 -12.09
N ILE A 264 12.47 0.48 -12.27
CA ILE A 264 12.69 -0.87 -11.70
C ILE A 264 12.39 -0.90 -10.20
N CYS A 265 12.72 0.17 -9.48
CA CYS A 265 12.46 0.26 -8.04
C CYS A 265 10.96 0.22 -7.68
N VAL A 266 10.10 0.86 -8.48
CA VAL A 266 8.63 0.83 -8.30
C VAL A 266 8.09 -0.56 -8.65
N GLU A 267 8.62 -1.20 -9.68
CA GLU A 267 8.25 -2.57 -10.05
C GLU A 267 8.54 -3.55 -8.91
N HIS A 268 9.67 -3.41 -8.21
CA HIS A 268 9.99 -4.22 -7.03
C HIS A 268 8.98 -4.00 -5.89
N THR A 269 8.53 -2.77 -5.67
CA THR A 269 7.49 -2.47 -4.67
C THR A 269 6.14 -3.05 -5.05
N ASN A 270 5.74 -2.92 -6.31
CA ASN A 270 4.52 -3.56 -6.81
C ASN A 270 4.60 -5.09 -6.73
N ALA A 271 5.77 -5.66 -7.01
CA ALA A 271 6.02 -7.09 -6.85
C ALA A 271 5.90 -7.51 -5.38
N GLU A 272 6.40 -6.70 -4.45
CA GLU A 272 6.28 -6.90 -3.01
C GLU A 272 4.82 -6.89 -2.54
N LEU A 273 4.01 -5.92 -2.97
CA LEU A 273 2.57 -5.90 -2.74
C LEU A 273 1.93 -7.20 -3.24
N ARG A 274 2.31 -7.66 -4.44
CA ARG A 274 1.84 -8.93 -5.03
C ARG A 274 2.38 -10.19 -4.33
N GLN A 275 3.29 -10.10 -3.36
CA GLN A 275 3.63 -11.26 -2.53
C GLN A 275 2.55 -11.56 -1.47
N TRP A 276 1.60 -10.64 -1.26
CA TRP A 276 0.48 -10.84 -0.35
C TRP A 276 -0.72 -11.38 -1.11
N ARG A 277 -1.33 -12.44 -0.59
CA ARG A 277 -2.33 -13.21 -1.33
C ARG A 277 -3.53 -12.39 -1.81
N PRO A 278 -4.12 -11.49 -0.99
CA PRO A 278 -5.25 -10.66 -1.44
C PRO A 278 -4.95 -9.77 -2.65
N LEU A 279 -3.69 -9.33 -2.82
CA LEU A 279 -3.29 -8.44 -3.93
C LEU A 279 -2.89 -9.19 -5.21
N GLN A 280 -2.78 -10.52 -5.17
CA GLN A 280 -2.68 -11.34 -6.38
C GLN A 280 -4.07 -11.57 -7.00
N ARG A 281 -5.01 -11.98 -6.14
CA ARG A 281 -6.40 -12.23 -6.50
C ARG A 281 -7.27 -12.11 -5.27
N TYR A 282 -8.18 -11.15 -5.31
CA TYR A 282 -9.06 -10.85 -4.20
C TYR A 282 -10.36 -11.65 -4.31
N THR A 283 -10.54 -12.57 -3.38
CA THR A 283 -11.67 -13.52 -3.37
C THR A 283 -12.61 -13.31 -2.20
N THR A 284 -12.54 -12.21 -1.47
CA THR A 284 -13.46 -11.93 -0.37
C THR A 284 -14.50 -10.88 -0.80
N ARG A 285 -15.20 -10.28 0.18
CA ARG A 285 -16.20 -9.24 -0.02
C ARG A 285 -15.54 -7.97 -0.57
N ARG A 286 -16.13 -7.40 -1.63
CA ARG A 286 -15.49 -6.29 -2.38
C ARG A 286 -15.41 -5.01 -1.55
N GLU A 287 -16.40 -4.79 -0.69
CA GLU A 287 -16.44 -3.69 0.28
C GLU A 287 -15.22 -3.67 1.23
N ASP A 288 -14.63 -4.83 1.51
CA ASP A 288 -13.44 -4.94 2.38
C ASP A 288 -12.12 -4.73 1.61
N TYR A 289 -12.15 -4.55 0.28
CA TYR A 289 -10.94 -4.51 -0.55
C TYR A 289 -10.05 -3.32 -0.18
N ALA A 290 -10.62 -2.13 -0.11
CA ALA A 290 -9.89 -0.89 0.19
C ALA A 290 -9.14 -1.02 1.52
N GLU A 291 -9.84 -1.46 2.57
CA GLU A 291 -9.26 -1.69 3.90
C GLU A 291 -8.16 -2.78 3.85
N THR A 292 -8.41 -3.89 3.16
CA THR A 292 -7.42 -4.97 3.02
C THR A 292 -6.17 -4.49 2.28
N HIS A 293 -6.34 -3.67 1.24
CA HIS A 293 -5.24 -3.10 0.49
C HIS A 293 -4.43 -2.15 1.38
N CYS A 294 -5.05 -1.17 2.03
CA CYS A 294 -4.36 -0.25 2.93
C CYS A 294 -3.60 -0.99 4.05
N ALA A 295 -4.19 -2.04 4.62
CA ALA A 295 -3.54 -2.88 5.62
C ALA A 295 -2.22 -3.50 5.09
N ILE A 296 -2.26 -4.11 3.91
CA ILE A 296 -1.07 -4.70 3.28
C ILE A 296 -0.06 -3.63 2.86
N ALA A 297 -0.53 -2.54 2.27
CA ALA A 297 0.31 -1.45 1.80
C ALA A 297 1.06 -0.77 2.94
N SER A 298 0.44 -0.63 4.13
CA SER A 298 1.12 -0.12 5.33
C SER A 298 2.28 -1.02 5.79
N LEU A 299 2.12 -2.35 5.70
CA LEU A 299 3.16 -3.32 6.09
C LEU A 299 4.33 -3.30 5.11
N VAL A 300 4.03 -3.18 3.81
CA VAL A 300 5.03 -3.04 2.76
C VAL A 300 5.77 -1.70 2.88
N SER A 301 5.05 -0.63 3.21
CA SER A 301 5.62 0.70 3.46
C SER A 301 6.61 0.66 4.62
N ASP A 302 6.24 0.07 5.76
CA ASP A 302 7.17 -0.11 6.89
C ASP A 302 8.46 -0.80 6.44
N ARG A 303 8.36 -1.96 5.78
CA ARG A 303 9.54 -2.71 5.33
C ARG A 303 10.40 -1.90 4.36
N SER A 304 9.77 -1.15 3.46
CA SER A 304 10.45 -0.32 2.48
C SER A 304 11.16 0.88 3.11
N ALA A 305 10.60 1.47 4.17
CA ALA A 305 11.14 2.63 4.86
C ALA A 305 12.44 2.30 5.61
N HIS A 306 12.66 1.02 5.95
CA HIS A 306 13.94 0.55 6.51
C HIS A 306 15.06 0.40 5.46
N ARG A 307 14.75 0.54 4.16
CA ARG A 307 15.79 0.50 3.12
C ARG A 307 16.59 1.80 3.17
N PRO A 308 17.93 1.73 3.16
CA PRO A 308 18.77 2.91 3.25
C PRO A 308 18.51 3.86 2.08
N THR A 309 18.40 5.15 2.39
CA THR A 309 18.29 6.18 1.38
C THR A 309 19.56 6.28 0.57
N ARG A 310 19.44 6.12 -0.75
CA ARG A 310 20.56 6.32 -1.67
C ARG A 310 20.57 7.79 -2.02
N ARG A 311 21.52 8.53 -1.44
CA ARG A 311 21.79 9.90 -1.86
C ARG A 311 22.55 9.84 -3.18
N GLU A 312 22.01 10.44 -4.23
CA GLU A 312 22.84 10.77 -5.39
C GLU A 312 23.85 11.82 -4.92
N LEU A 313 25.10 11.40 -4.74
CA LEU A 313 26.19 12.35 -4.57
C LEU A 313 26.25 13.16 -5.86
N SER A 314 25.94 14.46 -5.76
CA SER A 314 26.14 15.38 -6.88
C SER A 314 27.56 15.20 -7.39
N THR A 315 27.68 14.79 -8.66
CA THR A 315 28.97 14.69 -9.36
C THR A 315 29.49 16.07 -9.79
N ALA A 316 28.90 17.16 -9.28
CA ALA A 316 29.44 18.50 -9.44
C ALA A 316 30.78 18.57 -8.70
N LEU A 317 31.88 18.45 -9.45
CA LEU A 317 33.20 18.87 -9.01
C LEU A 317 33.09 20.35 -8.63
N VAL A 318 32.96 20.63 -7.33
CA VAL A 318 33.17 21.97 -6.81
C VAL A 318 34.65 22.26 -6.97
N LEU A 319 35.00 22.96 -8.06
CA LEU A 319 36.32 23.54 -8.26
C LEU A 319 36.54 24.57 -7.15
N VAL A 320 37.15 24.14 -6.05
CA VAL A 320 37.68 25.05 -5.04
C VAL A 320 38.87 25.76 -5.67
N ARG A 321 38.64 26.96 -6.23
CA ARG A 321 39.72 27.91 -6.47
C ARG A 321 40.34 28.22 -5.10
N ARG A 322 41.57 27.76 -4.89
CA ARG A 322 42.44 28.31 -3.86
C ARG A 322 42.93 29.65 -4.41
N ASP A 323 42.38 30.74 -3.92
CA ASP A 323 43.00 32.05 -4.09
C ASP A 323 44.27 32.06 -3.22
N ALA A 324 45.40 32.20 -3.91
CA ALA A 324 46.70 32.38 -3.28
C ALA A 324 46.81 33.83 -2.79
N PHE A 325 47.18 33.99 -1.52
CA PHE A 325 47.83 35.18 -0.99
C PHE A 325 49.32 34.89 -0.81
#